data_AF-A0A0M0ECI5-F1
#
_entry.id   AF-A0A0M0ECI5-F1
#
_cell.length_a   1.000
_cell.length_b   1.000
_cell.length_c   1.000
_cell.angle_alpha   90.00
_cell.angle_beta   90.00
_cell.angle_gamma   90.00
#
_symmetry.space_group_name_H-M   'P 1'
#
loop_
_entity.id
_entity.type
_entity.pdbx_description
1 polymer ?
#
loop_
_entity_poly.entity_id
_entity_poly.type
_entity_poly.pdbx_seq_one_letter_code
_entity_poly.pdbx_strand_id
1 'polypeptide(L)'
;MRRWFQRGHAPTWKRTVPTRSILGPYISHLEKRWVEGCRNIRQLWRELLEQGFTGKYGTVRKWVTTRQGISTKPVSSAYVSPPLGRKLARLLLADDPLSAGRQDGLLVPALLEAEPQLAVTLCWLRKMQNLLCKKEDTRKEGELKALLEEGKTTLLSRLIPALERDAAAIEASLVTPWTTSPVEGQISRLKMIKRTMFGRAGFELLRARVLQPA
;
A
#
# COMPACT_ATOMS: atom_id res chain seq x y z
N MET A 1 -1.63 -9.72 23.17
CA MET A 1 -0.45 -9.12 23.83
C MET A 1 0.23 -10.01 24.90
N ARG A 2 -0.30 -11.16 25.36
CA ARG A 2 0.31 -11.90 26.50
C ARG A 2 1.44 -12.90 26.17
N ARG A 3 1.67 -13.28 24.90
CA ARG A 3 2.65 -14.34 24.54
C ARG A 3 4.10 -13.89 24.33
N TRP A 4 4.38 -12.60 24.08
CA TRP A 4 5.75 -12.15 23.76
C TRP A 4 6.58 -11.78 25.00
N PHE A 5 5.92 -11.29 26.06
CA PHE A 5 6.60 -10.95 27.31
C PHE A 5 7.30 -12.15 27.95
N GLN A 6 6.77 -13.36 27.75
CA GLN A 6 7.40 -14.60 28.22
C GLN A 6 8.62 -15.04 27.39
N ARG A 7 8.82 -14.50 26.18
CA ARG A 7 9.91 -14.93 25.26
C ARG A 7 11.09 -13.94 25.18
N GLY A 8 11.00 -12.78 25.82
CA GLY A 8 12.11 -11.83 25.93
C GLY A 8 12.53 -11.12 24.63
N HIS A 9 11.88 -11.38 23.50
CA HIS A 9 12.14 -10.70 22.23
C HIS A 9 10.87 -10.53 21.39
N ALA A 10 10.84 -9.50 20.55
CA ALA A 10 9.78 -9.28 19.57
C ALA A 10 9.87 -10.34 18.45
N PRO A 11 8.74 -10.80 17.87
CA PRO A 11 8.79 -11.76 16.78
C PRO A 11 9.51 -11.12 15.58
N THR A 12 10.58 -11.77 15.11
CA THR A 12 11.20 -11.43 13.82
C THR A 12 10.15 -11.62 12.75
N TRP A 13 9.84 -10.56 11.99
CA TRP A 13 8.90 -10.60 10.87
C TRP A 13 9.37 -11.63 9.83
N LYS A 14 8.89 -12.88 9.96
CA LYS A 14 9.06 -13.89 8.92
C LYS A 14 7.96 -13.66 7.89
N ARG A 15 8.35 -13.14 6.73
CA ARG A 15 7.51 -13.09 5.54
C ARG A 15 7.02 -14.51 5.27
N THR A 16 5.72 -14.77 5.33
CA THR A 16 5.16 -16.09 5.07
C THR A 16 5.46 -16.44 3.61
N VAL A 17 6.48 -17.26 3.38
CA VAL A 17 6.71 -17.84 2.06
C VAL A 17 5.50 -18.73 1.76
N PRO A 18 4.81 -18.59 0.62
CA PRO A 18 3.71 -19.47 0.28
C PRO A 18 4.21 -20.91 0.31
N THR A 19 3.65 -21.74 1.18
CA THR A 19 4.01 -23.16 1.25
C THR A 19 3.66 -23.79 -0.10
N ARG A 20 4.60 -24.55 -0.69
CA ARG A 20 4.36 -25.31 -1.93
C ARG A 20 3.08 -26.14 -1.75
N SER A 21 2.18 -26.08 -2.73
CA SER A 21 0.88 -26.76 -2.62
C SER A 21 1.10 -28.27 -2.48
N ILE A 22 0.33 -28.93 -1.61
CA ILE A 22 0.38 -30.39 -1.40
C ILE A 22 0.10 -31.18 -2.70
N LEU A 23 -0.49 -30.51 -3.69
CA LEU A 23 -0.72 -31.07 -5.03
C LEU A 23 0.55 -31.10 -5.90
N GLY A 24 1.62 -30.38 -5.56
CA GLY A 24 2.83 -30.24 -6.37
C GLY A 24 3.32 -31.53 -7.04
N PRO A 25 3.48 -32.64 -6.29
CA PRO A 25 3.94 -33.92 -6.84
C PRO A 25 2.95 -34.61 -7.78
N TYR A 26 1.65 -34.31 -7.66
CA TYR A 26 0.57 -35.02 -8.37
C TYR A 26 -0.02 -34.22 -9.54
N ILE A 27 0.49 -33.02 -9.82
CA ILE A 27 0.00 -32.16 -10.90
C ILE A 27 0.16 -32.83 -12.27
N SER A 28 1.26 -33.54 -12.51
CA SER A 28 1.52 -34.23 -13.78
C SER A 28 0.50 -35.33 -14.08
N HIS A 29 0.12 -36.12 -13.08
CA HIS A 29 -0.94 -37.14 -13.20
C HIS A 29 -2.29 -36.49 -13.51
N LEU A 30 -2.62 -35.42 -12.77
CA LEU A 30 -3.86 -34.68 -13.00
C LEU A 30 -3.93 -34.03 -14.39
N GLU A 31 -2.81 -33.51 -14.91
CA GLU A 31 -2.72 -32.96 -16.25
C GLU A 31 -2.90 -34.01 -17.33
N LYS A 32 -2.31 -35.20 -17.17
CA LYS A 32 -2.50 -36.32 -18.09
C LYS A 32 -3.97 -36.74 -18.18
N ARG A 33 -4.61 -36.96 -17.03
CA ARG A 33 -6.04 -37.33 -16.95
C ARG A 33 -6.96 -36.22 -17.47
N TRP A 34 -6.53 -34.97 -17.36
CA TRP A 34 -7.22 -33.82 -17.94
C TRP A 34 -7.23 -33.84 -19.47
N VAL A 35 -6.08 -34.14 -20.08
CA VAL A 35 -5.94 -34.28 -21.55
C VAL A 35 -6.74 -35.49 -22.06
N GLU A 36 -6.79 -36.57 -21.28
CA GLU A 36 -7.64 -37.75 -21.57
C GLU A 36 -9.16 -37.48 -21.39
N GLY A 37 -9.55 -36.25 -21.02
CA GLY A 37 -10.95 -35.83 -20.95
C GLY A 37 -11.69 -36.18 -19.65
N CYS A 38 -10.98 -36.73 -18.64
CA CYS A 38 -11.58 -37.07 -17.35
C CYS A 38 -11.91 -35.82 -16.53
N ARG A 39 -13.20 -35.43 -16.51
CA ARG A 39 -13.69 -34.26 -15.76
C ARG A 39 -14.29 -34.61 -14.39
N ASN A 40 -14.32 -35.88 -14.01
CA ASN A 40 -14.94 -36.33 -12.76
C ASN A 40 -14.00 -36.13 -11.56
N ILE A 41 -14.27 -35.10 -10.76
CA ILE A 41 -13.44 -34.69 -9.61
C ILE A 41 -13.32 -35.82 -8.57
N ARG A 42 -14.38 -36.61 -8.34
CA ARG A 42 -14.33 -37.71 -7.36
C ARG A 42 -13.41 -38.84 -7.82
N GLN A 43 -13.40 -39.11 -9.12
CA GLN A 43 -12.51 -40.11 -9.71
C GLN A 43 -11.05 -39.69 -9.59
N LEU A 44 -10.73 -38.45 -9.95
CA LEU A 44 -9.38 -37.88 -9.79
C LEU A 44 -8.93 -37.89 -8.31
N TRP A 45 -9.82 -37.63 -7.36
CA TRP A 45 -9.49 -37.69 -5.94
C TRP A 45 -9.23 -39.11 -5.43
N ARG A 46 -9.95 -40.13 -5.92
CA ARG A 46 -9.67 -41.53 -5.58
C ARG A 46 -8.34 -42.01 -6.16
N GLU A 47 -8.07 -41.70 -7.42
CA GLU A 47 -6.78 -42.02 -8.07
C GLU A 47 -5.60 -41.37 -7.32
N LEU A 48 -5.78 -40.14 -6.82
CA LEU A 48 -4.79 -39.48 -5.97
C LEU A 48 -4.62 -40.18 -4.63
N LEU A 49 -5.70 -40.63 -3.98
CA LEU A 49 -5.61 -41.37 -2.72
C LEU A 49 -4.84 -42.68 -2.89
N GLU A 50 -5.06 -43.40 -3.99
CA GLU A 50 -4.33 -44.63 -4.33
C GLU A 50 -2.83 -44.36 -4.56
N GLN A 51 -2.47 -43.16 -5.03
CA GLN A 51 -1.08 -42.71 -5.20
C GLN A 51 -0.46 -42.12 -3.90
N GLY A 52 -1.17 -42.16 -2.76
CA GLY A 52 -0.66 -41.69 -1.47
C GLY A 52 -0.96 -40.22 -1.13
N PHE A 53 -1.91 -39.58 -1.82
CA PHE A 53 -2.32 -38.21 -1.52
C PHE A 53 -3.08 -38.10 -0.19
N THR A 54 -2.53 -37.33 0.75
CA THR A 54 -3.14 -37.11 2.09
C THR A 54 -4.07 -35.89 2.15
N GLY A 55 -4.35 -35.26 1.00
CA GLY A 55 -5.13 -34.03 0.93
C GLY A 55 -6.64 -34.25 0.83
N LYS A 56 -7.39 -33.20 1.20
CA LYS A 56 -8.86 -33.21 1.15
C LYS A 56 -9.38 -33.10 -0.30
N TYR A 57 -10.56 -33.67 -0.56
CA TYR A 57 -11.32 -33.53 -1.82
C TYR A 57 -11.40 -32.09 -2.33
N GLY A 58 -11.56 -31.13 -1.41
CA GLY A 58 -11.63 -29.71 -1.73
C GLY A 58 -10.41 -29.15 -2.47
N THR A 59 -9.23 -29.74 -2.28
CA THR A 59 -7.99 -29.31 -2.95
C THR A 59 -8.01 -29.70 -4.42
N VAL A 60 -8.46 -30.92 -4.74
CA VAL A 60 -8.63 -31.42 -6.12
C VAL A 60 -9.77 -30.70 -6.81
N ARG A 61 -10.89 -30.48 -6.10
CA ARG A 61 -12.00 -29.67 -6.61
C ARG A 61 -11.53 -28.28 -7.00
N LYS A 62 -10.78 -27.59 -6.15
CA LYS A 62 -10.21 -26.26 -6.47
C LYS A 62 -9.36 -26.31 -7.74
N TRP A 63 -8.43 -27.26 -7.83
CA TRP A 63 -7.57 -27.43 -9.01
C TRP A 63 -8.37 -27.62 -10.31
N VAL A 64 -9.38 -28.51 -10.30
CA VAL A 64 -10.25 -28.76 -11.46
C VAL A 64 -11.07 -27.53 -11.81
N THR A 65 -11.66 -26.86 -10.81
CA THR A 65 -12.51 -25.68 -11.03
C THR A 65 -11.73 -24.48 -11.57
N THR A 66 -10.47 -24.31 -11.14
CA THR A 66 -9.57 -23.30 -11.72
C THR A 66 -9.28 -23.57 -13.21
N ARG A 67 -9.16 -24.84 -13.63
CA ARG A 67 -8.90 -25.20 -15.03
C ARG A 67 -10.13 -25.25 -15.93
N GLN A 68 -11.31 -25.47 -15.36
CA GLN A 68 -12.58 -25.36 -16.09
C GLN A 68 -12.98 -23.91 -16.37
N GLY A 69 -12.27 -22.92 -15.81
CA GLY A 69 -12.72 -21.52 -15.80
C GLY A 69 -13.97 -21.29 -14.93
N ILE A 70 -14.52 -22.35 -14.33
CA ILE A 70 -15.68 -22.31 -13.46
C ILE A 70 -15.18 -21.96 -12.06
N SER A 71 -15.07 -20.66 -11.79
CA SER A 71 -14.93 -20.17 -10.42
C SER A 71 -16.09 -20.74 -9.58
N THR A 72 -15.78 -21.64 -8.63
CA THR A 72 -16.79 -22.21 -7.71
C THR A 72 -17.11 -21.30 -6.53
N LYS A 73 -16.63 -20.06 -6.55
CA LYS A 73 -17.31 -19.03 -5.81
C LYS A 73 -18.53 -18.65 -6.64
N PRO A 74 -19.77 -18.72 -6.10
CA PRO A 74 -20.82 -17.90 -6.68
C PRO A 74 -20.21 -16.51 -6.83
N VAL A 75 -20.46 -15.87 -7.97
CA VAL A 75 -20.30 -14.43 -8.07
C VAL A 75 -21.36 -13.84 -7.14
N SER A 76 -21.20 -14.01 -5.81
CA SER A 76 -21.69 -13.03 -4.88
C SER A 76 -21.06 -11.77 -5.40
N SER A 77 -21.88 -10.83 -5.90
CA SER A 77 -21.52 -9.46 -6.22
C SER A 77 -20.18 -9.18 -5.59
N ALA A 78 -19.12 -9.20 -6.41
CA ALA A 78 -17.82 -8.86 -5.92
C ALA A 78 -17.98 -7.39 -5.55
N TYR A 79 -18.34 -7.13 -4.30
CA TYR A 79 -18.01 -5.89 -3.64
C TYR A 79 -16.48 -5.88 -3.73
N VAL A 80 -15.99 -5.35 -4.85
CA VAL A 80 -14.63 -4.90 -5.03
C VAL A 80 -14.49 -3.92 -3.91
N SER A 81 -14.00 -4.42 -2.77
CA SER A 81 -13.75 -3.58 -1.63
C SER A 81 -12.83 -2.49 -2.18
N PRO A 82 -13.26 -1.22 -2.16
CA PRO A 82 -12.46 -0.17 -2.75
C PRO A 82 -11.07 -0.29 -2.15
N PRO A 83 -10.01 -0.23 -2.97
CA PRO A 83 -8.67 -0.45 -2.45
C PRO A 83 -8.46 0.48 -1.26
N LEU A 84 -7.94 -0.04 -0.15
CA LEU A 84 -7.71 0.73 1.09
C LEU A 84 -7.18 2.13 0.74
N GLY A 85 -7.69 3.20 1.34
CA GLY A 85 -7.46 4.59 0.88
C GLY A 85 -5.99 4.96 0.57
N ARG A 86 -5.01 4.34 1.25
CA ARG A 86 -3.57 4.51 0.96
C ARG A 86 -3.09 3.83 -0.33
N LYS A 87 -3.72 2.73 -0.73
CA LYS A 87 -3.50 2.08 -2.02
C LYS A 87 -4.10 2.93 -3.13
N LEU A 88 -5.33 3.42 -2.98
CA LEU A 88 -5.94 4.36 -3.94
C LEU A 88 -5.12 5.63 -4.10
N ALA A 89 -4.74 6.29 -3.00
CA ALA A 89 -3.92 7.50 -3.07
C ALA A 89 -2.60 7.26 -3.80
N ARG A 90 -1.91 6.13 -3.55
CA ARG A 90 -0.70 5.76 -4.28
C ARG A 90 -0.94 5.49 -5.76
N LEU A 91 -2.06 4.86 -6.12
CA LEU A 91 -2.42 4.61 -7.51
C LEU A 91 -2.73 5.91 -8.26
N LEU A 92 -3.44 6.85 -7.62
CA LEU A 92 -3.76 8.16 -8.22
C LEU A 92 -2.52 9.06 -8.38
N LEU A 93 -1.56 8.95 -7.46
CA LEU A 93 -0.32 9.71 -7.45
C LEU A 93 0.83 9.08 -8.24
N ALA A 94 0.69 7.84 -8.70
CA ALA A 94 1.71 7.20 -9.50
C ALA A 94 1.81 7.86 -10.89
N ASP A 95 3.04 8.06 -11.38
CA ASP A 95 3.30 8.60 -12.71
C ASP A 95 2.89 7.62 -13.82
N ASP A 96 2.91 6.32 -13.53
CA ASP A 96 2.52 5.26 -14.44
C ASP A 96 1.36 4.41 -13.86
N PRO A 97 0.10 4.67 -14.24
CA PRO A 97 -1.04 3.88 -13.82
C PRO A 97 -1.07 2.47 -14.44
N LEU A 98 -0.24 2.18 -15.45
CA LEU A 98 -0.18 0.89 -16.14
C LEU A 98 0.75 -0.13 -15.45
N SER A 99 1.70 0.33 -14.63
CA SER A 99 2.52 -0.53 -13.76
C SER A 99 1.73 -1.10 -12.57
N ALA A 100 0.54 -0.57 -12.29
CA ALA A 100 -0.39 -1.15 -11.34
C ALA A 100 -1.09 -2.38 -11.96
N GLY A 101 -1.18 -3.49 -11.24
CA GLY A 101 -1.71 -4.75 -11.76
C GLY A 101 -3.06 -4.59 -12.49
N ARG A 102 -3.34 -5.51 -13.44
CA ARG A 102 -4.43 -5.44 -14.46
C ARG A 102 -5.82 -4.97 -13.98
N GLN A 103 -6.17 -5.16 -12.71
CA GLN A 103 -7.46 -4.71 -12.12
C GLN A 103 -7.40 -3.29 -11.55
N ASP A 104 -6.24 -2.85 -11.06
CA ASP A 104 -6.04 -1.53 -10.48
C ASP A 104 -5.92 -0.44 -11.57
N GLY A 105 -5.37 -0.79 -12.74
CA GLY A 105 -5.20 0.13 -13.88
C GLY A 105 -6.52 0.55 -14.55
N LEU A 106 -7.59 -0.25 -14.43
CA LEU A 106 -8.92 0.09 -14.97
C LEU A 106 -9.77 0.94 -14.00
N LEU A 107 -9.42 0.90 -12.71
CA LEU A 107 -10.17 1.61 -11.67
C LEU A 107 -9.88 3.12 -11.69
N VAL A 108 -8.63 3.51 -11.97
CA VAL A 108 -8.24 4.93 -12.00
C VAL A 108 -8.96 5.70 -13.11
N PRO A 109 -8.99 5.25 -14.38
CA PRO A 109 -9.75 5.91 -15.43
C PRO A 109 -11.25 6.01 -15.11
N ALA A 110 -11.86 4.92 -14.63
CA ALA A 110 -13.28 4.92 -14.29
C ALA A 110 -13.62 5.91 -13.15
N LEU A 111 -12.73 6.10 -12.18
CA LEU A 111 -12.91 7.10 -11.12
C LEU A 111 -12.78 8.54 -11.64
N LEU A 112 -11.87 8.77 -12.59
CA LEU A 112 -11.70 10.10 -13.19
C LEU A 112 -12.84 10.47 -14.13
N GLU A 113 -13.44 9.48 -14.80
CA GLU A 113 -14.69 9.66 -15.57
C GLU A 113 -15.87 9.95 -14.65
N ALA A 114 -15.96 9.27 -13.50
CA ALA A 114 -17.05 9.47 -12.55
C ALA A 114 -16.96 10.82 -11.80
N GLU A 115 -15.75 11.31 -11.51
CA GLU A 115 -15.53 12.56 -10.79
C GLU A 115 -14.46 13.44 -11.47
N PRO A 116 -14.86 14.37 -12.35
CA PRO A 116 -13.92 15.20 -13.09
C PRO A 116 -13.16 16.19 -12.19
N GLN A 117 -13.71 16.59 -11.03
CA GLN A 117 -12.98 17.46 -10.09
C GLN A 117 -11.76 16.77 -9.49
N LEU A 118 -11.76 15.43 -9.43
CA LEU A 118 -10.60 14.66 -8.99
C LEU A 118 -9.45 14.79 -9.98
N ALA A 119 -9.72 14.77 -11.28
CA ALA A 119 -8.71 14.95 -12.32
C ALA A 119 -8.03 16.32 -12.23
N VAL A 120 -8.82 17.39 -12.02
CA VAL A 120 -8.30 18.76 -11.81
C VAL A 120 -7.42 18.82 -10.58
N THR A 121 -7.87 18.21 -9.48
CA THR A 121 -7.13 18.16 -8.21
C THR A 121 -5.79 17.42 -8.36
N LEU A 122 -5.77 16.30 -9.08
CA LEU A 122 -4.53 15.55 -9.33
C LEU A 122 -3.57 16.28 -10.25
N CYS A 123 -4.08 17.00 -11.26
CA CYS A 123 -3.26 17.87 -12.11
C CYS A 123 -2.55 18.93 -11.26
N TRP A 124 -3.30 19.64 -10.42
CA TRP A 124 -2.75 20.62 -9.48
C TRP A 124 -1.74 20.00 -8.52
N LEU A 125 -2.04 18.85 -7.94
CA LEU A 125 -1.17 18.16 -6.99
C LEU A 125 0.17 17.75 -7.64
N ARG A 126 0.15 17.30 -8.90
CA ARG A 126 1.35 17.00 -9.68
C ARG A 126 2.18 18.25 -9.96
N LYS A 127 1.54 19.39 -10.30
CA LYS A 127 2.24 20.68 -10.44
C LYS A 127 2.93 21.08 -9.14
N MET A 128 2.21 20.99 -8.01
CA MET A 128 2.76 21.30 -6.69
C MET A 128 3.90 20.34 -6.30
N GLN A 129 3.78 19.05 -6.58
CA GLN A 129 4.84 18.07 -6.36
C GLN A 129 6.08 18.36 -7.21
N ASN A 130 5.90 18.68 -8.49
CA ASN A 130 7.01 19.07 -9.35
C ASN A 130 7.72 20.32 -8.82
N LEU A 131 6.96 21.34 -8.39
CA LEU A 131 7.51 22.54 -7.78
C LEU A 131 8.34 22.22 -6.53
N LEU A 132 7.87 21.33 -5.65
CA LEU A 132 8.59 20.97 -4.41
C LEU A 132 9.78 20.03 -4.64
N CYS A 133 9.67 19.07 -5.57
CA CYS A 133 10.66 18.01 -5.76
C CYS A 133 11.75 18.33 -6.79
N LYS A 134 11.41 19.09 -7.85
CA LYS A 134 12.38 19.50 -8.87
C LYS A 134 12.95 20.85 -8.48
N LYS A 135 14.12 20.83 -7.83
CA LYS A 135 14.96 22.00 -7.63
C LYS A 135 15.62 22.38 -8.96
N GLU A 136 14.84 22.86 -9.91
CA GLU A 136 15.38 23.45 -11.14
C GLU A 136 15.76 24.90 -10.86
N ASP A 137 16.96 25.30 -11.31
CA ASP A 137 17.54 26.62 -11.07
C ASP A 137 16.81 27.76 -11.83
N THR A 138 15.88 27.42 -12.72
CA THR A 138 15.11 28.38 -13.53
C THR A 138 13.70 28.60 -12.97
N ARG A 139 13.59 29.02 -11.70
CA ARG A 139 12.29 29.35 -11.11
C ARG A 139 11.91 30.79 -11.38
N LYS A 140 10.66 30.99 -11.79
CA LYS A 140 10.06 32.31 -11.98
C LYS A 140 9.43 32.76 -10.66
N GLU A 141 9.77 33.97 -10.22
CA GLU A 141 9.10 34.61 -9.09
C GLU A 141 7.58 34.62 -9.33
N GLY A 142 6.80 34.20 -8.32
CA GLY A 142 5.32 34.21 -8.39
C GLY A 142 4.65 32.90 -8.84
N GLU A 143 5.42 31.85 -9.20
CA GLU A 143 4.85 30.54 -9.59
C GLU A 143 4.02 29.91 -8.45
N LEU A 144 4.49 30.00 -7.20
CA LEU A 144 3.77 29.49 -6.04
C LEU A 144 2.41 30.19 -5.85
N LYS A 145 2.35 31.52 -6.00
CA LYS A 145 1.10 32.28 -5.83
C LYS A 145 0.06 31.89 -6.87
N ALA A 146 0.47 31.77 -8.13
CA ALA A 146 -0.41 31.31 -9.21
C ALA A 146 -0.96 29.90 -8.95
N LEU A 147 -0.11 28.98 -8.44
CA LEU A 147 -0.54 27.64 -8.08
C LEU A 147 -1.49 27.63 -6.87
N LEU A 148 -1.30 28.50 -5.88
CA LEU A 148 -2.21 28.59 -4.74
C LEU A 148 -3.60 29.09 -5.18
N GLU A 149 -3.67 30.06 -6.10
CA GLU A 149 -4.94 30.49 -6.69
C GLU A 149 -5.62 29.36 -7.47
N GLU A 150 -4.87 28.62 -8.30
CA GLU A 150 -5.42 27.44 -8.99
C GLU A 150 -5.96 26.40 -7.98
N GLY A 151 -5.25 26.21 -6.87
CA GLY A 151 -5.62 25.27 -5.81
C GLY A 151 -6.97 25.55 -5.15
N LYS A 152 -7.43 26.82 -5.15
CA LYS A 152 -8.75 27.20 -4.61
C LYS A 152 -9.91 26.59 -5.39
N THR A 153 -9.69 26.24 -6.65
CA THR A 153 -10.71 25.62 -7.52
C THR A 153 -10.78 24.09 -7.36
N THR A 154 -9.83 23.49 -6.63
CA THR A 154 -9.73 22.04 -6.45
C THR A 154 -10.48 21.53 -5.23
N LEU A 155 -10.61 20.21 -5.10
CA LEU A 155 -11.15 19.56 -3.90
C LEU A 155 -10.30 19.84 -2.63
N LEU A 156 -9.08 20.34 -2.80
CA LEU A 156 -8.15 20.70 -1.73
C LEU A 156 -8.20 22.20 -1.38
N SER A 157 -9.24 22.92 -1.79
CA SER A 157 -9.43 24.36 -1.49
C SER A 157 -9.26 24.71 0.00
N ARG A 158 -9.68 23.82 0.90
CA ARG A 158 -9.52 23.99 2.37
C ARG A 158 -8.07 23.97 2.86
N LEU A 159 -7.15 23.36 2.09
CA LEU A 159 -5.72 23.34 2.39
C LEU A 159 -5.04 24.67 2.03
N ILE A 160 -5.57 25.40 1.05
CA ILE A 160 -4.93 26.60 0.49
C ILE A 160 -4.68 27.68 1.53
N PRO A 161 -5.61 28.04 2.43
CA PRO A 161 -5.34 29.05 3.46
C PRO A 161 -4.19 28.67 4.40
N ALA A 162 -3.93 27.38 4.63
CA ALA A 162 -2.79 26.95 5.40
C ALA A 162 -1.48 27.13 4.63
N LEU A 163 -1.47 26.78 3.34
CA LEU A 163 -0.31 26.98 2.47
C LEU A 163 0.00 28.46 2.23
N GLU A 164 -1.01 29.32 2.14
CA GLU A 164 -0.84 30.77 2.03
C GLU A 164 -0.17 31.37 3.28
N ARG A 165 -0.55 30.91 4.48
CA ARG A 165 0.12 31.34 5.73
C ARG A 165 1.58 30.92 5.76
N ASP A 166 1.89 29.74 5.25
CA ASP A 166 3.24 29.18 5.22
C ASP A 166 4.00 29.51 3.93
N ALA A 167 3.48 30.39 3.07
CA ALA A 167 4.04 30.65 1.73
C ALA A 167 5.51 31.07 1.78
N ALA A 168 5.89 31.97 2.71
CA ALA A 168 7.28 32.39 2.89
C ALA A 168 8.20 31.22 3.31
N ALA A 169 7.69 30.29 4.12
CA ALA A 169 8.45 29.10 4.52
C ALA A 169 8.59 28.11 3.35
N ILE A 170 7.55 27.95 2.54
CA ILE A 170 7.59 27.14 1.32
C ILE A 170 8.62 27.74 0.35
N GLU A 171 8.56 29.05 0.06
CA GLU A 171 9.54 29.74 -0.78
C GLU A 171 10.97 29.60 -0.25
N ALA A 172 11.18 29.77 1.06
CA ALA A 172 12.48 29.56 1.68
C ALA A 172 12.97 28.11 1.52
N SER A 173 12.10 27.11 1.66
CA SER A 173 12.46 25.69 1.49
C SER A 173 12.88 25.34 0.05
N LEU A 174 12.39 26.12 -0.92
CA LEU A 174 12.67 25.95 -2.33
C LEU A 174 14.03 26.51 -2.73
N VAL A 175 14.44 27.62 -2.10
CA VAL A 175 15.71 28.32 -2.38
C VAL A 175 16.85 27.78 -1.50
N THR A 176 16.57 27.49 -0.24
CA THR A 176 17.61 27.12 0.72
C THR A 176 17.92 25.62 0.71
N PRO A 177 19.16 25.23 1.10
CA PRO A 177 19.49 23.82 1.29
C PRO A 177 18.96 23.25 2.62
N TRP A 178 18.40 24.09 3.49
CA TRP A 178 17.99 23.71 4.84
C TRP A 178 16.66 22.95 4.83
N THR A 179 16.59 21.90 5.65
CA THR A 179 15.38 21.09 5.83
C THR A 179 15.08 20.91 7.31
N THR A 180 13.81 20.77 7.67
CA THR A 180 13.38 20.48 9.05
C THR A 180 13.55 19.01 9.42
N SER A 181 14.02 18.17 8.49
CA SER A 181 14.14 16.72 8.67
C SER A 181 14.99 16.30 9.88
N PRO A 182 16.16 16.91 10.16
CA PRO A 182 16.94 16.56 11.35
C PRO A 182 16.20 16.86 12.66
N VAL A 183 15.52 18.00 12.73
CA VAL A 183 14.72 18.43 13.88
C VAL A 183 13.55 17.47 14.10
N GLU A 184 12.81 17.14 13.04
CA GLU A 184 11.70 16.16 13.09
C GLU A 184 12.18 14.76 13.50
N GLY A 185 13.40 14.38 13.10
CA GLY A 185 14.06 13.16 13.54
C GLY A 185 14.26 13.14 15.06
N GLN A 186 14.78 14.23 15.64
CA GLN A 186 14.95 14.34 17.10
C GLN A 186 13.61 14.36 17.83
N ILE A 187 12.62 15.09 17.32
CA ILE A 187 11.25 15.11 17.88
C ILE A 187 10.64 13.70 17.87
N SER A 188 10.83 12.95 16.78
CA SER A 188 10.35 11.58 16.65
C SER A 188 11.04 10.63 17.63
N ARG A 189 12.36 10.76 17.81
CA ARG A 189 13.12 10.03 18.84
C ARG A 189 12.60 10.34 20.24
N LEU A 190 12.38 11.61 20.57
CA LEU A 190 11.81 12.03 21.86
C LEU A 190 10.41 11.44 22.09
N LYS A 191 9.53 11.54 21.08
CA LYS A 191 8.18 10.95 21.13
C LYS A 191 8.24 9.44 21.32
N MET A 192 9.21 8.76 20.71
CA MET A 192 9.42 7.32 20.89
C MET A 192 9.82 7.00 22.34
N ILE A 193 10.84 7.67 22.89
CA ILE A 193 11.27 7.47 24.29
C ILE A 193 10.09 7.68 25.24
N LYS A 194 9.35 8.79 25.09
CA LYS A 194 8.17 9.06 25.91
C LYS A 194 7.09 7.98 25.80
N ARG A 195 6.84 7.44 24.60
CA ARG A 195 5.90 6.33 24.37
C ARG A 195 6.36 5.01 24.98
N THR A 196 7.66 4.68 24.92
CA THR A 196 8.21 3.48 25.57
C THR A 196 8.07 3.52 27.09
N MET A 197 7.94 4.72 27.66
CA MET A 197 7.76 4.96 29.09
C MET A 197 6.30 5.22 29.47
N PHE A 198 5.36 4.85 28.59
CA PHE A 198 3.92 5.03 28.81
C PHE A 198 3.52 6.47 29.17
N GLY A 199 4.24 7.47 28.64
CA GLY A 199 3.98 8.88 28.90
C GLY A 199 4.46 9.39 30.26
N ARG A 200 5.07 8.54 31.11
CA ARG A 200 5.52 8.89 32.47
C ARG A 200 6.90 9.56 32.53
N ALA A 201 7.49 9.84 31.37
CA ALA A 201 8.78 10.51 31.29
C ALA A 201 8.57 12.04 31.40
N GLY A 202 8.78 12.57 32.61
CA GLY A 202 8.93 14.01 32.85
C GLY A 202 10.22 14.55 32.25
N PHE A 203 10.44 15.87 32.34
CA PHE A 203 11.58 16.53 31.69
C PHE A 203 12.94 15.95 32.13
N GLU A 204 13.20 15.85 33.44
CA GLU A 204 14.47 15.31 33.97
C GLU A 204 14.75 13.88 33.47
N LEU A 205 13.73 13.03 33.46
CA LEU A 205 13.84 11.64 33.03
C LEU A 205 14.04 11.50 31.51
N LEU A 206 13.39 12.37 30.72
CA LEU A 206 13.62 12.47 29.28
C LEU A 206 15.04 12.97 28.99
N ARG A 207 15.49 14.01 29.70
CA ARG A 207 16.83 14.58 29.57
C ARG A 207 17.91 13.54 29.86
N ALA A 208 17.78 12.80 30.96
CA ALA A 208 18.70 11.73 31.32
C ALA A 208 18.79 10.68 30.20
N ARG A 209 17.66 10.18 29.69
CA ARG A 209 17.66 9.15 28.61
C ARG A 209 18.18 9.64 27.26
N VAL A 210 18.09 10.93 26.97
CA VAL A 210 18.52 11.50 25.69
C VAL A 210 20.02 11.81 25.72
N LEU A 211 20.50 12.38 26.83
CA LEU A 211 21.89 12.81 27.00
C LEU A 211 22.82 11.68 27.49
N GLN A 212 22.28 10.70 28.20
CA GLN A 212 23.01 9.51 28.66
C GLN A 212 22.41 8.27 27.97
N PRO A 213 22.69 8.06 26.66
CA PRO A 213 22.32 6.82 26.01
C PRO A 213 23.09 5.68 26.70
N ALA A 214 22.33 4.69 27.19
CA ALA A 214 22.88 3.42 27.70
C ALA A 214 23.41 2.55 26.56
#